data_AF-A0A6V8IE83-F1
#
_entry.id   AF-A0A6V8IE83-F1
#
_cell.length_a   1.000
_cell.length_b   1.000
_cell.length_c   1.000
_cell.angle_alpha   90.00
_cell.angle_beta   90.00
_cell.angle_gamma   90.00
#
_symmetry.space_group_name_H-M   'P 1'
#
loop_
_entity.id
_entity.type
_entity.pdbx_description
1 polymer ?
#
loop_
_entity_poly.entity_id
_entity_poly.type
_entity_poly.pdbx_seq_one_letter_code
_entity_poly.pdbx_strand_id
1 'polypeptide(L)'
;MTGTTPDPAANLKQQAAIKAAALVQDGMVVGLGTGSTAFFVVAELGRRVREEGLKICAIPTSEATDAQAREEGIPLTTFGAHPELDITIDGADEIEPNTLNLVKGRGGALLREKIVASAAKQLVIVADSSKYVDHLGMLCPVPVEVIPFGWENVAVRLGHLGAQVTPRKTRDGSFYLTDEKNLILDCVFGPIADPHTLGEAIHRIVGVVEHGLFIAMATQAITAGPDGIRVITPTVSDGVISTPTLDPSNPVTHVAPLPEPEAASKTVLPTQPVAEGIRKRLLVIMGVSGSGKTTIAEGLRNELGWPFQEGDDLHPTANVTKMAAGTALNDEDRWPWLERCHEWLSGREQAGTGGILTCSALKQSYRDALRKGGLDPVFIYLHTTHAVLVERLKNRKGHYMPPTLLPSQLETLEVPGLEERALTVAAEARPAETIAEILSCLKTV
;
A
#
# COMPACT_ATOMS: atom_id res chain seq x y z
N MET A 1 -11.70 26.12 16.60
CA MET A 1 -10.28 26.07 16.22
C MET A 1 -9.56 25.20 17.24
N THR A 2 -9.38 23.92 16.95
CA THR A 2 -8.59 23.00 17.76
C THR A 2 -7.80 22.16 16.78
N GLY A 3 -6.54 22.54 16.58
CA GLY A 3 -5.63 21.91 15.65
C GLY A 3 -5.26 20.51 16.12
N THR A 4 -5.65 19.51 15.35
CA THR A 4 -5.12 18.15 15.40
C THR A 4 -3.81 18.14 14.61
N THR A 5 -2.73 17.69 15.24
CA THR A 5 -1.43 17.52 14.60
C THR A 5 -1.53 16.44 13.50
N PRO A 6 -1.24 16.76 12.23
CA PRO A 6 -1.30 15.81 11.10
C PRO A 6 -0.23 14.71 11.23
N ASP A 7 -0.41 13.61 10.47
CA ASP A 7 0.64 12.58 10.28
C ASP A 7 1.98 13.27 10.06
N PRO A 8 2.98 13.02 10.92
CA PRO A 8 4.31 13.56 10.68
C PRO A 8 4.80 13.22 9.27
N ALA A 9 4.50 12.00 8.77
CA ALA A 9 4.92 11.56 7.45
C ALA A 9 4.03 12.07 6.31
N ALA A 10 2.70 12.18 6.44
CA ALA A 10 1.86 12.71 5.36
C ALA A 10 2.17 14.18 5.06
N ASN A 11 2.48 14.99 6.08
CA ASN A 11 2.95 16.36 5.86
C ASN A 11 4.28 16.35 5.08
N LEU A 12 5.22 15.47 5.44
CA LEU A 12 6.48 15.31 4.71
C LEU A 12 6.24 14.83 3.26
N LYS A 13 5.41 13.82 3.05
CA LYS A 13 5.02 13.32 1.72
C LYS A 13 4.39 14.42 0.88
N GLN A 14 3.51 15.22 1.48
CA GLN A 14 2.87 16.35 0.81
C GLN A 14 3.88 17.46 0.47
N GLN A 15 4.80 17.79 1.37
CA GLN A 15 5.87 18.76 1.11
C GLN A 15 6.77 18.32 -0.05
N ALA A 16 7.22 17.07 -0.04
CA ALA A 16 7.99 16.49 -1.13
C ALA A 16 7.18 16.49 -2.45
N ALA A 17 5.91 16.12 -2.39
CA ALA A 17 5.02 16.10 -3.54
C ALA A 17 4.80 17.50 -4.15
N ILE A 18 4.55 18.53 -3.33
CA ILE A 18 4.41 19.91 -3.80
C ILE A 18 5.70 20.39 -4.46
N LYS A 19 6.85 20.09 -3.85
CA LYS A 19 8.16 20.45 -4.41
C LYS A 19 8.42 19.76 -5.75
N ALA A 20 8.06 18.49 -5.89
CA ALA A 20 8.20 17.75 -7.14
C ALA A 20 7.21 18.22 -8.21
N ALA A 21 5.95 18.46 -7.83
CA ALA A 21 4.93 18.97 -8.73
C ALA A 21 5.33 20.31 -9.36
N ALA A 22 6.06 21.16 -8.62
CA ALA A 22 6.59 22.43 -9.13
C ALA A 22 7.61 22.29 -10.28
N LEU A 23 8.18 21.09 -10.51
CA LEU A 23 9.04 20.83 -11.66
C LEU A 23 8.24 20.73 -12.98
N VAL A 24 6.94 20.45 -12.89
CA VAL A 24 6.06 20.30 -14.06
C VAL A 24 5.69 21.67 -14.64
N GLN A 25 5.87 21.80 -15.95
CA GLN A 25 5.66 23.02 -16.73
C GLN A 25 4.63 22.81 -17.83
N ASP A 26 4.11 23.91 -18.38
CA ASP A 26 3.20 23.89 -19.52
C ASP A 26 3.81 23.12 -20.71
N GLY A 27 2.98 22.28 -21.32
CA GLY A 27 3.31 21.47 -22.49
C GLY A 27 3.97 20.12 -22.16
N MET A 28 4.30 19.84 -20.89
CA MET A 28 4.94 18.57 -20.53
C MET A 28 3.98 17.38 -20.63
N VAL A 29 4.54 16.24 -21.05
CA VAL A 29 3.92 14.92 -20.92
C VAL A 29 4.41 14.26 -19.64
N VAL A 30 3.50 13.94 -18.72
CA VAL A 30 3.83 13.56 -17.35
C VAL A 30 3.45 12.11 -17.04
N GLY A 31 4.42 11.33 -16.54
CA GLY A 31 4.16 10.04 -15.92
C GLY A 31 3.68 10.21 -14.49
N LEU A 32 2.51 9.68 -14.17
CA LEU A 32 1.93 9.76 -12.81
C LEU A 32 2.13 8.45 -12.08
N GLY A 33 2.96 8.47 -11.05
CA GLY A 33 3.28 7.33 -10.21
C GLY A 33 2.12 6.75 -9.39
N THR A 34 2.42 5.73 -8.60
CA THR A 34 1.44 5.01 -7.78
C THR A 34 1.83 5.01 -6.29
N GLY A 35 0.83 4.98 -5.40
CA GLY A 35 1.03 4.87 -3.96
C GLY A 35 0.80 6.17 -3.18
N SER A 36 0.99 6.11 -1.86
CA SER A 36 0.54 7.18 -0.95
C SER A 36 1.22 8.53 -1.19
N THR A 37 2.48 8.53 -1.64
CA THR A 37 3.21 9.78 -1.91
C THR A 37 2.85 10.34 -3.29
N ALA A 38 2.77 9.47 -4.31
CA ALA A 38 2.34 9.85 -5.65
C ALA A 38 0.91 10.41 -5.66
N PHE A 39 0.03 9.91 -4.79
CA PHE A 39 -1.30 10.46 -4.57
C PHE A 39 -1.29 11.98 -4.34
N PHE A 40 -0.37 12.49 -3.50
CA PHE A 40 -0.24 13.92 -3.25
C PHE A 40 0.29 14.70 -4.46
N VAL A 41 1.14 14.08 -5.29
CA VAL A 41 1.62 14.68 -6.54
C VAL A 41 0.46 14.85 -7.52
N VAL A 42 -0.35 13.80 -7.71
CA VAL A 42 -1.52 13.85 -8.60
C VAL A 42 -2.52 14.90 -8.12
N ALA A 43 -2.81 14.95 -6.81
CA ALA A 43 -3.69 15.96 -6.24
C ALA A 43 -3.17 17.39 -6.45
N GLU A 44 -1.87 17.63 -6.25
CA GLU A 44 -1.27 18.94 -6.46
C GLU A 44 -1.25 19.34 -7.95
N LEU A 45 -0.91 18.42 -8.86
CA LEU A 45 -0.98 18.67 -10.30
C LEU A 45 -2.41 18.98 -10.74
N GLY A 46 -3.40 18.26 -10.22
CA GLY A 46 -4.82 18.53 -10.43
C GLY A 46 -5.22 19.94 -10.00
N ARG A 47 -4.81 20.34 -8.81
CA ARG A 47 -4.98 21.71 -8.30
C ARG A 47 -4.37 22.73 -9.27
N ARG A 48 -3.11 22.55 -9.69
CA ARG A 48 -2.43 23.46 -10.63
C ARG A 48 -3.12 23.52 -11.99
N VAL A 49 -3.64 22.41 -12.51
CA VAL A 49 -4.45 22.40 -13.75
C VAL A 49 -5.70 23.25 -13.59
N ARG A 50 -6.44 23.08 -12.49
CA ARG A 50 -7.72 23.79 -12.27
C ARG A 50 -7.56 25.26 -11.88
N GLU A 51 -6.60 25.57 -11.02
CA GLU A 51 -6.47 26.88 -10.38
C GLU A 51 -5.43 27.77 -11.07
N GLU A 52 -4.34 27.18 -11.59
CA GLU A 52 -3.25 27.93 -12.24
C GLU A 52 -3.32 27.86 -13.77
N GLY A 53 -4.19 27.00 -14.32
CA GLY A 53 -4.33 26.80 -15.76
C GLY A 53 -3.16 26.04 -16.38
N LEU A 54 -2.41 25.27 -15.59
CA LEU A 54 -1.31 24.42 -16.05
C LEU A 54 -1.78 23.48 -17.16
N LYS A 55 -1.07 23.45 -18.29
CA LYS A 55 -1.44 22.63 -19.45
C LYS A 55 -0.50 21.44 -19.59
N ILE A 56 -0.96 20.27 -19.21
CA ILE A 56 -0.22 19.00 -19.35
C ILE A 56 -1.12 17.90 -19.89
N CYS A 57 -0.51 16.82 -20.36
CA CYS A 57 -1.17 15.54 -20.50
C CYS A 57 -0.39 14.45 -19.75
N ALA A 58 -1.05 13.38 -19.33
CA ALA A 58 -0.45 12.41 -18.42
C ALA A 58 -0.69 10.95 -18.78
N ILE A 59 0.25 10.08 -18.37
CA ILE A 59 0.13 8.63 -18.43
C ILE A 59 0.26 8.07 -16.99
N PRO A 60 -0.79 7.43 -16.45
CA PRO A 60 -0.78 6.86 -15.10
C PRO A 60 -0.07 5.50 -15.05
N THR A 61 0.59 5.19 -13.93
CA THR A 61 1.26 3.90 -13.71
C THR A 61 0.34 2.82 -13.11
N SER A 62 -0.92 3.12 -12.81
CA SER A 62 -1.90 2.12 -12.36
C SER A 62 -3.34 2.52 -12.69
N GLU A 63 -4.26 1.55 -12.64
CA GLU A 63 -5.71 1.83 -12.73
C GLU A 63 -6.18 2.78 -11.61
N ALA A 64 -5.59 2.66 -10.42
CA ALA A 64 -5.90 3.55 -9.30
C ALA A 64 -5.47 5.00 -9.58
N THR A 65 -4.25 5.19 -10.11
CA THR A 65 -3.76 6.52 -10.48
C THR A 65 -4.52 7.10 -11.68
N ASP A 66 -4.92 6.27 -12.66
CA ASP A 66 -5.79 6.71 -13.77
C ASP A 66 -7.10 7.31 -13.23
N ALA A 67 -7.78 6.58 -12.34
CA ALA A 67 -9.02 7.02 -11.73
C ALA A 67 -8.85 8.36 -10.98
N GLN A 68 -7.79 8.49 -10.17
CA GLN A 68 -7.50 9.73 -9.45
C GLN A 68 -7.24 10.89 -10.41
N ALA A 69 -6.40 10.70 -11.43
CA ALA A 69 -6.07 11.76 -12.38
C ALA A 69 -7.31 12.28 -13.12
N ARG A 70 -8.25 11.40 -13.45
CA ARG A 70 -9.56 11.79 -14.03
C ARG A 70 -10.41 12.59 -13.07
N GLU A 71 -10.49 12.17 -11.81
CA GLU A 71 -11.22 12.88 -10.75
C GLU A 71 -10.66 14.29 -10.55
N GLU A 72 -9.32 14.41 -10.60
CA GLU A 72 -8.61 15.67 -10.49
C GLU A 72 -8.64 16.52 -11.79
N GLY A 73 -9.26 16.02 -12.87
CA GLY A 73 -9.40 16.76 -14.13
C GLY A 73 -8.10 16.90 -14.93
N ILE A 74 -7.11 16.03 -14.69
CA ILE A 74 -5.85 16.00 -15.45
C ILE A 74 -6.10 15.33 -16.80
N PRO A 75 -5.80 15.98 -17.95
CA PRO A 75 -5.92 15.34 -19.25
C PRO A 75 -5.01 14.12 -19.38
N LEU A 76 -5.55 12.98 -19.79
CA LEU A 76 -4.79 11.75 -19.99
C LEU A 76 -4.44 11.54 -21.47
N THR A 77 -3.33 10.85 -21.71
CA THR A 77 -2.85 10.49 -23.05
C THR A 77 -2.36 9.03 -23.12
N THR A 78 -1.76 8.63 -24.24
CA THR A 78 -1.26 7.27 -24.46
C THR A 78 0.13 7.28 -25.07
N PHE A 79 0.86 6.17 -24.94
CA PHE A 79 2.16 5.99 -25.58
C PHE A 79 2.12 6.08 -27.11
N GLY A 80 0.96 5.79 -27.74
CA GLY A 80 0.80 5.95 -29.19
C GLY A 80 0.79 7.42 -29.63
N ALA A 81 0.33 8.33 -28.77
CA ALA A 81 0.35 9.77 -29.03
C ALA A 81 1.66 10.42 -28.55
N HIS A 82 2.19 9.95 -27.41
CA HIS A 82 3.45 10.44 -26.83
C HIS A 82 4.31 9.24 -26.40
N PRO A 83 5.20 8.75 -27.29
CA PRO A 83 6.08 7.63 -26.98
C PRO A 83 7.20 8.01 -25.98
N GLU A 84 7.53 9.30 -25.88
CA GLU A 84 8.47 9.84 -24.90
C GLU A 84 7.76 10.82 -23.97
N LEU A 85 8.12 10.77 -22.69
CA LEU A 85 7.61 11.62 -21.62
C LEU A 85 8.70 12.58 -21.15
N ASP A 86 8.32 13.78 -20.70
CA ASP A 86 9.28 14.75 -20.20
C ASP A 86 9.71 14.44 -18.77
N ILE A 87 8.76 14.02 -17.94
CA ILE A 87 8.98 13.74 -16.52
C ILE A 87 8.02 12.67 -16.03
N THR A 88 8.51 11.72 -15.24
CA THR A 88 7.72 10.83 -14.40
C THR A 88 7.99 11.17 -12.95
N ILE A 89 6.94 11.34 -12.15
CA ILE A 89 7.04 11.56 -10.72
C ILE A 89 6.39 10.38 -10.01
N ASP A 90 7.15 9.66 -9.18
CA ASP A 90 6.69 8.42 -8.55
C ASP A 90 7.30 8.20 -7.16
N GLY A 91 6.69 7.31 -6.36
CA GLY A 91 7.22 6.92 -5.06
C GLY A 91 8.26 5.81 -5.13
N ALA A 92 8.90 5.54 -3.99
CA ALA A 92 9.77 4.38 -3.78
C ALA A 92 9.52 3.73 -2.43
N ASP A 93 9.76 2.42 -2.35
CA ASP A 93 9.70 1.63 -1.13
C ASP A 93 11.05 1.68 -0.38
N GLU A 94 12.16 1.69 -1.12
CA GLU A 94 13.50 1.96 -0.62
C GLU A 94 14.28 2.83 -1.61
N ILE A 95 15.18 3.66 -1.08
CA ILE A 95 16.06 4.55 -1.83
C ILE A 95 17.47 4.39 -1.26
N GLU A 96 18.41 3.96 -2.11
CA GLU A 96 19.84 3.99 -1.80
C GLU A 96 20.40 5.38 -2.16
N PRO A 97 20.69 6.29 -1.21
CA PRO A 97 20.90 7.71 -1.51
C PRO A 97 22.10 8.00 -2.41
N ASN A 98 23.13 7.17 -2.36
CA ASN A 98 24.39 7.39 -3.08
C ASN A 98 24.27 7.09 -4.58
N THR A 99 23.40 6.15 -4.95
CA THR A 99 23.24 5.67 -6.33
C THR A 99 21.90 6.06 -6.94
N LEU A 100 20.90 6.37 -6.09
CA LEU A 100 19.49 6.44 -6.43
C LEU A 100 18.92 5.16 -7.06
N ASN A 101 19.51 4.00 -6.74
CA ASN A 101 18.85 2.73 -6.97
C ASN A 101 17.67 2.57 -6.01
N LEU A 102 16.61 1.92 -6.47
CA LEU A 102 15.35 1.85 -5.73
C LEU A 102 14.82 0.43 -5.65
N VAL A 103 14.06 0.16 -4.58
CA VAL A 103 13.01 -0.87 -4.59
C VAL A 103 11.66 -0.16 -4.75
N LYS A 104 10.84 -0.69 -5.66
CA LYS A 104 9.46 -0.27 -5.95
C LYS A 104 8.56 -1.50 -6.10
N GLY A 105 7.25 -1.26 -6.18
CA GLY A 105 6.28 -2.31 -6.51
C GLY A 105 5.45 -2.85 -5.34
N ARG A 106 5.60 -2.32 -4.13
CA ARG A 106 4.74 -2.72 -3.00
C ARG A 106 3.26 -2.46 -3.27
N GLY A 107 2.94 -1.42 -4.05
CA GLY A 107 1.59 -1.12 -4.52
C GLY A 107 1.03 -2.06 -5.59
N GLY A 108 1.87 -2.94 -6.15
CA GLY A 108 1.46 -3.91 -7.17
C GLY A 108 1.47 -3.41 -8.62
N ALA A 109 2.04 -2.23 -8.86
CA ALA A 109 2.06 -1.57 -10.17
C ALA A 109 3.45 -1.54 -10.85
N LEU A 110 4.42 -2.33 -10.35
CA LEU A 110 5.85 -2.23 -10.71
C LEU A 110 6.13 -2.29 -12.22
N LEU A 111 5.39 -3.12 -12.96
CA LEU A 111 5.54 -3.24 -14.40
C LEU A 111 5.18 -1.94 -15.11
N ARG A 112 3.99 -1.40 -14.86
CA ARG A 112 3.53 -0.14 -15.44
C ARG A 112 4.37 1.04 -14.96
N GLU A 113 4.77 1.06 -13.69
CA GLU A 113 5.72 2.03 -13.15
C GLU A 113 7.02 2.04 -13.94
N LYS A 114 7.60 0.87 -14.23
CA LYS A 114 8.86 0.78 -14.97
C LYS A 114 8.71 1.15 -16.45
N ILE A 115 7.61 0.74 -17.10
CA ILE A 115 7.30 1.13 -18.47
C ILE A 115 7.24 2.66 -18.60
N VAL A 116 6.44 3.33 -17.77
CA VAL A 116 6.28 4.79 -17.80
C VAL A 116 7.59 5.49 -17.45
N ALA A 117 8.31 5.02 -16.42
CA ALA A 117 9.62 5.56 -16.06
C ALA A 117 10.65 5.44 -17.18
N SER A 118 10.69 4.30 -17.88
CA SER A 118 11.62 4.07 -18.99
C SER A 118 11.39 4.96 -20.21
N ALA A 119 10.14 5.44 -20.38
CA ALA A 119 9.77 6.36 -21.45
C ALA A 119 10.04 7.83 -21.09
N ALA A 120 10.42 8.13 -19.84
CA ALA A 120 10.59 9.51 -19.37
C ALA A 120 12.05 9.97 -19.38
N LYS A 121 12.26 11.23 -19.82
CA LYS A 121 13.59 11.88 -19.76
C LYS A 121 14.07 12.11 -18.33
N GLN A 122 13.13 12.28 -17.40
CA GLN A 122 13.41 12.45 -15.98
C GLN A 122 12.52 11.53 -15.16
N LEU A 123 13.12 10.75 -14.26
CA LEU A 123 12.42 10.03 -13.21
C LEU A 123 12.72 10.70 -11.87
N VAL A 124 11.71 11.38 -11.33
CA VAL A 124 11.79 12.07 -10.04
C VAL A 124 11.09 11.23 -8.97
N ILE A 125 11.85 10.81 -7.97
CA ILE A 125 11.34 10.02 -6.86
C ILE A 125 10.88 10.94 -5.73
N VAL A 126 9.66 10.73 -5.23
CA VAL A 126 9.10 11.43 -4.08
C VAL A 126 8.87 10.48 -2.92
N ALA A 127 9.46 10.81 -1.77
CA ALA A 127 9.33 9.99 -0.57
C ALA A 127 9.51 10.81 0.71
N ASP A 128 9.19 10.23 1.85
CA ASP A 128 9.70 10.71 3.13
C ASP A 128 11.09 10.11 3.41
N SER A 129 11.87 10.73 4.31
CA SER A 129 13.24 10.30 4.59
C SER A 129 13.36 8.91 5.24
N SER A 130 12.27 8.27 5.67
CA SER A 130 12.32 6.89 6.21
C SER A 130 12.60 5.83 5.15
N LYS A 131 12.52 6.20 3.86
CA LYS A 131 12.79 5.28 2.74
C LYS A 131 14.28 5.11 2.44
N TYR A 132 15.14 5.87 3.12
CA TYR A 132 16.58 5.73 2.94
C TYR A 132 17.12 4.45 3.56
N VAL A 133 17.96 3.76 2.78
CA VAL A 133 18.68 2.55 3.18
C VAL A 133 20.13 2.63 2.77
N ASP A 134 21.00 1.97 3.52
CA ASP A 134 22.41 1.84 3.15
C ASP A 134 22.60 0.89 1.95
N HIS A 135 21.78 -0.16 1.89
CA HIS A 135 21.70 -1.11 0.79
C HIS A 135 20.24 -1.49 0.53
N LEU A 136 19.89 -1.78 -0.72
CA LEU A 136 18.55 -2.27 -1.05
C LEU A 136 18.26 -3.64 -0.41
N GLY A 137 16.99 -3.97 -0.20
CA GLY A 137 16.50 -5.23 0.38
C GLY A 137 16.52 -5.27 1.92
N MET A 138 16.69 -4.12 2.58
CA MET A 138 16.80 -4.01 4.04
C MET A 138 15.46 -3.83 4.77
N LEU A 139 14.53 -3.09 4.19
CA LEU A 139 13.24 -2.70 4.79
C LEU A 139 12.07 -3.50 4.21
N CYS A 140 12.15 -3.89 2.93
CA CYS A 140 11.07 -4.52 2.21
C CYS A 140 11.55 -5.61 1.23
N PRO A 141 10.67 -6.58 0.88
CA PRO A 141 10.96 -7.53 -0.18
C PRO A 141 11.07 -6.81 -1.53
N VAL A 142 11.83 -7.41 -2.45
CA VAL A 142 11.78 -7.06 -3.87
C VAL A 142 10.56 -7.75 -4.49
N PRO A 143 9.55 -7.02 -4.97
CA PRO A 143 8.41 -7.63 -5.66
C PRO A 143 8.82 -8.10 -7.06
N VAL A 144 8.44 -9.31 -7.45
CA VAL A 144 8.68 -9.85 -8.79
C VAL A 144 7.35 -10.22 -9.43
N GLU A 145 6.98 -9.55 -10.52
CA GLU A 145 5.78 -9.85 -11.28
C GLU A 145 6.03 -11.03 -12.22
N VAL A 146 5.15 -12.03 -12.16
CA VAL A 146 5.30 -13.29 -12.87
C VAL A 146 3.99 -13.71 -13.53
N ILE A 147 4.07 -14.36 -14.69
CA ILE A 147 2.87 -14.93 -15.30
C ILE A 147 2.26 -15.99 -14.37
N PRO A 148 0.92 -16.16 -14.35
CA PRO A 148 0.29 -17.15 -13.47
C PRO A 148 0.66 -18.60 -13.79
N PHE A 149 0.96 -18.92 -15.05
CA PHE A 149 1.31 -20.28 -15.43
C PHE A 149 2.73 -20.64 -14.98
N GLY A 150 2.84 -21.62 -14.07
CA GLY A 150 4.14 -22.14 -13.63
C GLY A 150 4.89 -21.21 -12.66
N TRP A 151 4.17 -20.32 -11.96
CA TRP A 151 4.77 -19.39 -10.99
C TRP A 151 5.52 -20.12 -9.87
N GLU A 152 5.14 -21.36 -9.52
CA GLU A 152 5.83 -22.18 -8.53
C GLU A 152 7.28 -22.50 -8.97
N ASN A 153 7.50 -22.78 -10.26
CA ASN A 153 8.84 -23.00 -10.80
C ASN A 153 9.66 -21.70 -10.81
N VAL A 154 9.01 -20.55 -11.04
CA VAL A 154 9.67 -19.24 -10.91
C VAL A 154 10.08 -19.00 -9.46
N ALA A 155 9.20 -19.31 -8.49
CA ALA A 155 9.49 -19.20 -7.06
C ALA A 155 10.71 -20.06 -6.63
N VAL A 156 10.81 -21.30 -7.12
CA VAL A 156 11.99 -22.16 -6.86
C VAL A 156 13.27 -21.52 -7.41
N ARG A 157 13.23 -20.97 -8.62
CA ARG A 157 14.41 -20.33 -9.26
C ARG A 157 14.84 -19.06 -8.53
N LEU A 158 13.89 -18.25 -8.09
CA LEU A 158 14.15 -17.09 -7.23
C LEU A 158 14.77 -17.53 -5.89
N GLY A 159 14.32 -18.66 -5.34
CA GLY A 159 14.94 -19.30 -4.17
C GLY A 159 16.41 -19.67 -4.39
N HIS A 160 16.76 -20.19 -5.58
CA HIS A 160 18.16 -20.45 -5.94
C HIS A 160 19.02 -19.18 -6.09
N LEU A 161 18.41 -18.02 -6.29
CA LEU A 161 19.09 -16.71 -6.23
C LEU A 161 19.22 -16.18 -4.80
N GLY A 162 18.80 -16.94 -3.79
CA GLY A 162 18.88 -16.58 -2.38
C GLY A 162 17.62 -15.91 -1.81
N ALA A 163 16.52 -15.85 -2.56
CA ALA A 163 15.28 -15.26 -2.07
C ALA A 163 14.52 -16.18 -1.11
N GLN A 164 13.97 -15.61 -0.04
CA GLN A 164 12.78 -16.18 0.59
C GLN A 164 11.55 -15.63 -0.16
N VAL A 165 10.82 -16.53 -0.82
CA VAL A 165 9.76 -16.16 -1.77
C VAL A 165 8.39 -16.39 -1.15
N THR A 166 7.55 -15.35 -1.14
CA THR A 166 6.15 -15.44 -0.72
C THR A 166 5.24 -14.90 -1.80
N PRO A 167 4.26 -15.67 -2.30
CA PRO A 167 3.27 -15.12 -3.22
C PRO A 167 2.44 -14.06 -2.54
N ARG A 168 2.28 -12.91 -3.20
CA ARG A 168 1.46 -11.83 -2.69
C ARG A 168 0.00 -12.28 -2.71
N LYS A 169 -0.66 -12.13 -1.57
CA LYS A 169 -2.06 -12.51 -1.38
C LYS A 169 -2.90 -11.29 -1.06
N THR A 170 -4.13 -11.31 -1.53
CA THR A 170 -5.20 -10.45 -1.01
C THR A 170 -5.57 -10.89 0.40
N ARG A 171 -6.41 -10.07 1.06
CA ARG A 171 -6.84 -10.28 2.45
C ARG A 171 -7.58 -11.61 2.64
N ASP A 172 -8.36 -12.02 1.64
CA ASP A 172 -9.09 -13.29 1.61
C ASP A 172 -8.19 -14.52 1.36
N GLY A 173 -6.87 -14.32 1.22
CA GLY A 173 -5.89 -15.38 1.00
C GLY A 173 -5.80 -15.87 -0.45
N SER A 174 -6.61 -15.32 -1.35
CA SER A 174 -6.44 -15.52 -2.79
C SER A 174 -5.21 -14.75 -3.31
N PHE A 175 -4.78 -15.04 -4.54
CA PHE A 175 -3.62 -14.37 -5.10
C PHE A 175 -3.95 -12.91 -5.43
N TYR A 176 -3.03 -12.01 -5.10
CA TYR A 176 -3.07 -10.66 -5.63
C TYR A 176 -2.78 -10.70 -7.12
N LEU A 177 -3.67 -10.09 -7.91
CA LEU A 177 -3.51 -9.92 -9.36
C LEU A 177 -3.13 -8.47 -9.66
N THR A 178 -2.09 -8.28 -10.47
CA THR A 178 -1.71 -6.96 -10.98
C THR A 178 -2.76 -6.42 -11.95
N ASP A 179 -2.61 -5.16 -12.37
CA ASP A 179 -3.45 -4.59 -13.42
C ASP A 179 -3.41 -5.45 -14.70
N GLU A 180 -2.24 -6.02 -15.02
CA GLU A 180 -2.02 -6.94 -16.16
C GLU A 180 -2.38 -8.41 -15.86
N LYS A 181 -3.04 -8.66 -14.71
CA LYS A 181 -3.52 -9.98 -14.28
C LYS A 181 -2.43 -11.02 -14.05
N ASN A 182 -1.21 -10.56 -13.79
CA ASN A 182 -0.09 -11.40 -13.35
C ASN A 182 -0.11 -11.57 -11.82
N LEU A 183 0.71 -12.50 -11.33
CA LEU A 183 0.97 -12.68 -9.91
C LEU A 183 2.17 -11.84 -9.48
N ILE A 184 2.29 -11.57 -8.19
CA ILE A 184 3.51 -11.01 -7.59
C ILE A 184 4.07 -12.00 -6.58
N LEU A 185 5.39 -12.20 -6.65
CA LEU A 185 6.18 -12.92 -5.66
C LEU A 185 7.02 -11.90 -4.88
N ASP A 186 6.73 -11.75 -3.59
CA ASP A 186 7.51 -10.94 -2.67
C ASP A 186 8.78 -11.70 -2.28
N CYS A 187 9.94 -11.21 -2.72
CA CYS A 187 11.23 -11.88 -2.58
C CYS A 187 12.13 -11.15 -1.58
N VAL A 188 12.38 -11.76 -0.42
CA VAL A 188 13.31 -11.21 0.59
C VAL A 188 14.69 -11.78 0.33
N PHE A 189 15.63 -10.92 -0.09
CA PHE A 189 17.04 -11.27 -0.30
C PHE A 189 17.94 -10.87 0.88
N GLY A 190 17.46 -10.00 1.78
CA GLY A 190 18.31 -9.26 2.72
C GLY A 190 19.09 -8.14 2.00
N PRO A 191 20.14 -7.56 2.63
CA PRO A 191 20.95 -6.53 2.01
C PRO A 191 21.55 -6.98 0.67
N ILE A 192 21.27 -6.24 -0.40
CA ILE A 192 21.65 -6.56 -1.77
C ILE A 192 22.96 -5.84 -2.10
N ALA A 193 24.05 -6.60 -2.23
CA ALA A 193 25.38 -6.04 -2.52
C ALA A 193 25.52 -5.52 -3.96
N ASP A 194 24.92 -6.21 -4.94
CA ASP A 194 24.95 -5.82 -6.35
C ASP A 194 23.53 -5.93 -6.94
N PRO A 195 22.75 -4.83 -6.86
CA PRO A 195 21.36 -4.84 -7.32
C PRO A 195 21.25 -4.89 -8.85
N HIS A 196 22.29 -4.50 -9.59
CA HIS A 196 22.33 -4.62 -11.04
C HIS A 196 22.42 -6.10 -11.46
N THR A 197 23.40 -6.82 -10.94
CA THR A 197 23.58 -8.25 -11.23
C THR A 197 22.39 -9.08 -10.77
N LEU A 198 21.81 -8.76 -9.60
CA LEU A 198 20.60 -9.44 -9.12
C LEU A 198 19.40 -9.19 -10.04
N GLY A 199 19.17 -7.94 -10.48
CA GLY A 199 18.10 -7.60 -11.40
C GLY A 199 18.18 -8.40 -12.71
N GLU A 200 19.37 -8.41 -13.33
CA GLU A 200 19.64 -9.20 -14.54
C GLU A 200 19.39 -10.70 -14.34
N ALA A 201 19.78 -11.25 -13.20
CA ALA A 201 19.55 -12.66 -12.87
C ALA A 201 18.05 -12.97 -12.73
N ILE A 202 17.28 -12.09 -12.09
CA ILE A 202 15.81 -12.23 -11.96
C ILE A 202 15.16 -12.16 -13.34
N HIS A 203 15.52 -11.17 -14.15
CA HIS A 203 14.93 -10.94 -15.47
C HIS A 203 15.13 -12.14 -16.43
N ARG A 204 16.24 -12.87 -16.30
CA ARG A 204 16.53 -14.07 -17.11
C ARG A 204 15.65 -15.29 -16.78
N ILE A 205 14.89 -15.26 -15.69
CA ILE A 205 14.02 -16.37 -15.32
C ILE A 205 12.77 -16.36 -16.22
N VAL A 206 12.63 -17.38 -17.08
CA VAL A 206 11.44 -17.55 -17.92
C VAL A 206 10.18 -17.60 -17.05
N GLY A 207 9.23 -16.71 -17.33
CA GLY A 207 7.99 -16.53 -16.58
C GLY A 207 7.98 -15.29 -15.68
N VAL A 208 9.15 -14.71 -15.40
CA VAL A 208 9.24 -13.34 -14.86
C VAL A 208 8.83 -12.36 -15.95
N VAL A 209 7.96 -11.41 -15.59
CA VAL A 209 7.55 -10.30 -16.44
C VAL A 209 8.39 -9.07 -16.11
N GLU A 210 8.51 -8.74 -14.81
CA GLU A 210 9.32 -7.62 -14.33
C GLU A 210 9.63 -7.77 -12.83
N HIS A 211 10.55 -6.97 -12.29
CA HIS A 211 10.92 -6.92 -10.88
C HIS A 211 11.00 -5.50 -10.30
N GLY A 212 10.92 -5.39 -8.99
CA GLY A 212 10.87 -4.11 -8.26
C GLY A 212 12.19 -3.36 -8.12
N LEU A 213 13.32 -3.91 -8.60
CA LEU A 213 14.60 -3.19 -8.66
C LEU A 213 14.59 -2.19 -9.83
N PHE A 214 14.72 -0.89 -9.51
CA PHE A 214 14.85 0.20 -10.48
C PHE A 214 16.26 0.76 -10.38
N ILE A 215 17.13 0.29 -11.26
CA ILE A 215 18.58 0.49 -11.18
C ILE A 215 19.01 1.51 -12.22
N ALA A 216 19.76 2.54 -11.79
CA ALA A 216 20.24 3.62 -12.65
C ALA A 216 19.14 4.34 -13.47
N MET A 217 17.90 4.39 -12.97
CA MET A 217 16.77 5.04 -13.66
C MET A 217 16.45 6.43 -13.09
N ALA A 218 16.57 6.62 -11.77
CA ALA A 218 16.17 7.86 -11.12
C ALA A 218 17.16 8.98 -11.40
N THR A 219 16.66 10.10 -11.91
CA THR A 219 17.47 11.30 -12.16
C THR A 219 17.55 12.20 -10.93
N GLN A 220 16.57 12.10 -10.03
CA GLN A 220 16.49 12.90 -8.82
C GLN A 220 15.59 12.22 -7.78
N ALA A 221 15.89 12.42 -6.50
CA ALA A 221 14.99 12.13 -5.39
C ALA A 221 14.70 13.42 -4.60
N ILE A 222 13.42 13.70 -4.38
CA ILE A 222 12.94 14.79 -3.54
C ILE A 222 12.30 14.14 -2.32
N THR A 223 12.96 14.27 -1.18
CA THR A 223 12.48 13.70 0.08
C THR A 223 12.25 14.76 1.13
N ALA A 224 11.29 14.55 2.02
CA ALA A 224 11.12 15.39 3.19
C ALA A 224 11.36 14.59 4.47
N GLY A 225 12.09 15.19 5.41
CA GLY A 225 12.35 14.66 6.74
C GLY A 225 12.29 15.76 7.81
N PRO A 226 12.68 15.45 9.07
CA PRO A 226 12.72 16.43 10.17
C PRO A 226 13.58 17.68 9.87
N ASP A 227 14.63 17.51 9.05
CA ASP A 227 15.52 18.60 8.63
C ASP A 227 14.99 19.40 7.42
N GLY A 228 13.76 19.13 6.99
CA GLY A 228 13.14 19.73 5.81
C GLY A 228 13.30 18.91 4.53
N ILE A 229 13.10 19.58 3.39
CA ILE A 229 13.17 18.95 2.06
C ILE A 229 14.61 18.85 1.60
N ARG A 230 15.02 17.64 1.21
CA ARG A 230 16.29 17.35 0.55
C ARG A 230 16.05 16.96 -0.90
N VAL A 231 16.90 17.46 -1.77
CA VAL A 231 16.94 17.10 -3.19
C VAL A 231 18.26 16.42 -3.44
N ILE A 232 18.21 15.15 -3.83
CA ILE A 232 19.38 14.32 -4.14
C ILE A 232 19.39 14.09 -5.64
N THR A 233 20.55 14.26 -6.25
CA THR A 233 20.83 13.87 -7.62
C THR A 233 21.99 12.88 -7.59
N PRO A 234 22.08 11.93 -8.55
CA PRO A 234 23.21 11.02 -8.62
C PRO A 234 24.53 11.81 -8.66
N THR A 235 25.50 11.45 -7.84
CA THR A 235 26.84 12.01 -7.95
C THR A 235 27.56 11.32 -9.10
N VAL A 236 27.88 12.08 -10.15
CA VAL A 236 28.81 11.61 -11.18
C VAL A 236 30.18 11.57 -10.53
N SER A 237 30.63 10.40 -10.08
CA SER A 237 32.04 10.19 -9.78
C SER A 237 32.79 10.08 -11.11
N ASP A 238 33.89 10.82 -11.23
CA ASP A 238 34.71 10.90 -12.44
C ASP A 238 35.06 9.50 -12.99
N GLY A 239 34.46 9.18 -14.14
CA GLY A 239 34.92 8.17 -15.09
C GLY A 239 34.84 6.71 -14.63
N VAL A 240 33.66 6.09 -14.78
CA VAL A 240 33.41 4.89 -15.61
C VAL A 240 31.89 4.69 -15.66
N ILE A 241 31.24 5.12 -16.75
CA ILE A 241 30.01 4.46 -17.21
C ILE A 241 30.50 3.40 -18.21
N SER A 242 30.78 2.20 -17.73
CA SER A 242 30.91 1.05 -18.60
C SER A 242 29.51 0.73 -19.09
N THR A 243 29.16 1.23 -20.27
CA THR A 243 28.08 0.62 -21.05
C THR A 243 28.53 -0.81 -21.37
N PRO A 244 27.84 -1.86 -20.89
CA PRO A 244 28.20 -3.21 -21.29
C PRO A 244 27.77 -3.39 -22.74
N THR A 245 28.74 -3.43 -23.63
CA THR A 245 28.54 -4.02 -24.95
C THR A 245 28.31 -5.51 -24.74
N LEU A 246 27.16 -6.00 -25.18
CA LEU A 246 26.85 -7.43 -25.20
C LEU A 246 27.88 -8.15 -26.08
N ASP A 247 28.74 -8.95 -25.47
CA ASP A 247 29.59 -9.91 -26.17
C ASP A 247 28.76 -11.19 -26.41
N PRO A 248 28.39 -11.52 -27.67
CA PRO A 248 27.55 -12.67 -27.98
C PRO A 248 28.29 -14.02 -27.91
N SER A 249 29.54 -14.07 -27.44
CA SER A 249 30.39 -15.27 -27.55
C SER A 249 30.56 -16.12 -26.29
N ASN A 250 29.94 -15.80 -25.15
CA ASN A 250 30.21 -16.51 -23.89
C ASN A 250 29.02 -17.35 -23.37
N PRO A 251 29.03 -18.70 -23.52
CA PRO A 251 27.99 -19.56 -22.95
C PRO A 251 28.28 -19.84 -21.47
N VAL A 252 27.38 -19.43 -20.58
CA VAL A 252 27.49 -19.70 -19.13
C VAL A 252 27.22 -21.18 -18.87
N THR A 253 28.26 -21.93 -18.50
CA THR A 253 28.16 -23.33 -18.03
C THR A 253 28.19 -23.43 -16.51
N HIS A 254 27.15 -24.07 -15.97
CA HIS A 254 27.02 -24.83 -14.71
C HIS A 254 27.70 -24.31 -13.42
N VAL A 255 26.87 -23.92 -12.45
CA VAL A 255 27.23 -23.81 -11.02
C VAL A 255 26.61 -25.00 -10.25
N ALA A 256 27.40 -25.61 -9.38
CA ALA A 256 27.05 -26.81 -8.59
C ALA A 256 26.03 -26.51 -7.47
N PRO A 257 25.24 -27.51 -7.02
CA PRO A 257 24.22 -27.30 -6.00
C PRO A 257 24.81 -27.33 -4.57
N LEU A 258 24.26 -26.48 -3.70
CA LEU A 258 24.52 -26.42 -2.25
C LEU A 258 23.21 -26.62 -1.47
N PRO A 259 23.29 -26.98 -0.17
CA PRO A 259 22.41 -27.97 0.47
C PRO A 259 21.03 -27.44 0.86
N GLU A 260 20.09 -28.38 1.07
CA GLU A 260 18.68 -28.12 1.37
C GLU A 260 18.44 -27.39 2.71
N PRO A 261 17.45 -26.47 2.77
CA PRO A 261 17.18 -25.70 3.98
C PRO A 261 16.19 -26.42 4.93
N GLU A 262 16.55 -26.48 6.21
CA GLU A 262 15.65 -26.86 7.30
C GLU A 262 14.58 -25.79 7.60
N ALA A 263 13.45 -26.30 8.11
CA ALA A 263 12.16 -25.69 8.41
C ALA A 263 12.08 -24.16 8.69
N ALA A 264 11.24 -23.50 7.90
CA ALA A 264 10.86 -22.10 8.00
C ALA A 264 10.15 -21.72 9.32
N SER A 265 10.67 -20.70 10.00
CA SER A 265 9.98 -19.97 11.07
C SER A 265 9.06 -18.91 10.45
N LYS A 266 7.80 -18.87 10.88
CA LYS A 266 6.79 -17.88 10.47
C LYS A 266 7.11 -16.53 11.11
N THR A 267 7.52 -15.52 10.35
CA THR A 267 7.86 -14.20 10.92
C THR A 267 7.02 -13.06 10.32
N VAL A 268 6.63 -12.13 11.20
CA VAL A 268 5.79 -10.95 10.98
C VAL A 268 6.60 -9.79 10.40
N LEU A 269 5.97 -8.92 9.59
CA LEU A 269 6.58 -7.71 9.00
C LEU A 269 7.02 -6.70 10.10
N PRO A 270 8.14 -5.97 9.90
CA PRO A 270 8.59 -4.94 10.84
C PRO A 270 7.69 -3.68 10.84
N THR A 271 7.60 -3.02 12.00
CA THR A 271 6.83 -1.79 12.27
C THR A 271 7.54 -0.53 11.72
N GLN A 272 6.81 0.46 11.16
CA GLN A 272 7.40 1.73 10.67
C GLN A 272 7.73 2.71 11.82
N PRO A 273 8.61 3.73 11.62
CA PRO A 273 8.97 4.71 12.65
C PRO A 273 7.79 5.52 13.24
N VAL A 274 6.72 5.72 12.46
CA VAL A 274 5.52 6.42 12.97
C VAL A 274 4.82 5.64 14.10
N ALA A 275 5.00 4.31 14.10
CA ALA A 275 4.50 3.37 15.10
C ALA A 275 5.43 3.21 16.30
N GLU A 276 6.59 3.88 16.30
CA GLU A 276 7.54 3.84 17.41
C GLU A 276 6.88 4.35 18.70
N GLY A 277 6.99 3.56 19.77
CA GLY A 277 6.33 3.80 21.05
C GLY A 277 4.89 3.29 21.16
N ILE A 278 4.24 2.83 20.08
CA ILE A 278 2.90 2.23 20.15
C ILE A 278 3.02 0.75 20.56
N ARG A 279 2.55 0.43 21.76
CA ARG A 279 2.50 -0.96 22.23
C ARG A 279 1.54 -1.81 21.39
N LYS A 280 2.01 -2.99 20.99
CA LYS A 280 1.21 -4.04 20.35
C LYS A 280 -0.05 -4.32 21.18
N ARG A 281 -1.20 -4.25 20.53
CA ARG A 281 -2.52 -4.48 21.12
C ARG A 281 -3.52 -4.87 20.05
N LEU A 282 -4.75 -5.13 20.46
CA LEU A 282 -5.86 -5.43 19.56
C LEU A 282 -6.65 -4.16 19.23
N LEU A 283 -6.89 -3.93 17.94
CA LEU A 283 -7.69 -2.83 17.42
C LEU A 283 -8.91 -3.39 16.68
N VAL A 284 -10.08 -2.82 16.93
CA VAL A 284 -11.31 -3.12 16.17
C VAL A 284 -11.80 -1.85 15.48
N ILE A 285 -11.62 -1.77 14.16
CA ILE A 285 -12.09 -0.64 13.34
C ILE A 285 -13.57 -0.86 13.02
N MET A 286 -14.43 -0.05 13.63
CA MET A 286 -15.88 -0.20 13.58
C MET A 286 -16.61 0.97 12.93
N GLY A 287 -17.86 0.71 12.52
CA GLY A 287 -18.71 1.66 11.82
C GLY A 287 -19.54 0.99 10.72
N VAL A 288 -20.52 1.72 10.18
CA VAL A 288 -21.43 1.24 9.13
C VAL A 288 -20.71 1.12 7.77
N SER A 289 -21.39 0.58 6.77
CA SER A 289 -20.83 0.50 5.41
C SER A 289 -20.54 1.89 4.84
N GLY A 290 -19.43 2.01 4.11
CA GLY A 290 -19.00 3.30 3.55
C GLY A 290 -18.24 4.21 4.53
N SER A 291 -18.10 3.83 5.80
CA SER A 291 -17.35 4.62 6.79
C SER A 291 -15.83 4.58 6.61
N GLY A 292 -15.31 3.74 5.71
CA GLY A 292 -13.87 3.66 5.42
C GLY A 292 -13.07 2.62 6.23
N LYS A 293 -13.73 1.74 7.00
CA LYS A 293 -13.08 0.71 7.85
C LYS A 293 -11.90 0.00 7.18
N THR A 294 -12.15 -0.59 6.01
CA THR A 294 -11.16 -1.32 5.20
C THR A 294 -9.94 -0.46 4.89
N THR A 295 -10.15 0.75 4.38
CA THR A 295 -9.09 1.70 4.01
C THR A 295 -8.26 2.12 5.22
N ILE A 296 -8.93 2.48 6.32
CA ILE A 296 -8.26 2.89 7.56
C ILE A 296 -7.45 1.74 8.17
N ALA A 297 -8.03 0.53 8.22
CA ALA A 297 -7.34 -0.64 8.73
C ALA A 297 -6.12 -1.04 7.88
N GLU A 298 -6.20 -0.87 6.56
CA GLU A 298 -5.09 -1.09 5.63
C GLU A 298 -3.94 -0.12 5.87
N GLY A 299 -4.27 1.16 6.04
CA GLY A 299 -3.31 2.18 6.40
C GLY A 299 -2.64 1.89 7.74
N LEU A 300 -3.43 1.62 8.78
CA LEU A 300 -2.90 1.25 10.10
C LEU A 300 -2.03 0.00 10.04
N ARG A 301 -2.39 -1.02 9.25
CA ARG A 301 -1.54 -2.19 9.01
C ARG A 301 -0.20 -1.80 8.39
N ASN A 302 -0.23 -0.94 7.36
CA ASN A 302 0.97 -0.51 6.67
C ASN A 302 1.92 0.27 7.60
N GLU A 303 1.38 1.06 8.52
CA GLU A 303 2.15 1.83 9.50
C GLU A 303 2.62 0.98 10.69
N LEU A 304 1.73 0.22 11.30
CA LEU A 304 2.00 -0.56 12.51
C LEU A 304 2.72 -1.90 12.22
N GLY A 305 2.66 -2.42 11.00
CA GLY A 305 3.17 -3.77 10.68
C GLY A 305 2.42 -4.92 11.37
N TRP A 306 1.30 -4.64 12.05
CA TRP A 306 0.54 -5.65 12.78
C TRP A 306 -0.32 -6.51 11.85
N PRO A 307 -0.59 -7.77 12.21
CA PRO A 307 -1.55 -8.60 11.48
C PRO A 307 -2.91 -7.90 11.34
N PHE A 308 -3.51 -8.00 10.17
CA PHE A 308 -4.78 -7.36 9.86
C PHE A 308 -5.77 -8.40 9.30
N GLN A 309 -7.03 -8.32 9.73
CA GLN A 309 -8.14 -9.14 9.26
C GLN A 309 -9.31 -8.27 8.84
N GLU A 310 -9.81 -8.48 7.63
CA GLU A 310 -11.09 -7.92 7.20
C GLU A 310 -12.22 -8.76 7.81
N GLY A 311 -13.06 -8.15 8.65
CA GLY A 311 -14.14 -8.87 9.32
C GLY A 311 -15.22 -9.34 8.35
N ASP A 312 -15.44 -8.64 7.23
CA ASP A 312 -16.40 -9.07 6.22
C ASP A 312 -16.01 -10.45 5.63
N ASP A 313 -14.70 -10.78 5.56
CA ASP A 313 -14.19 -12.09 5.09
C ASP A 313 -14.48 -13.23 6.07
N LEU A 314 -14.76 -12.90 7.34
CA LEU A 314 -15.11 -13.88 8.37
C LEU A 314 -16.61 -14.20 8.38
N HIS A 315 -17.43 -13.63 7.48
CA HIS A 315 -18.84 -13.98 7.43
C HIS A 315 -19.07 -15.43 6.96
N PRO A 316 -20.13 -16.12 7.43
CA PRO A 316 -20.56 -17.37 6.81
C PRO A 316 -21.17 -17.07 5.43
N THR A 317 -21.07 -18.02 4.50
CA THR A 317 -21.67 -17.88 3.16
C THR A 317 -23.14 -17.51 3.21
N ALA A 318 -23.90 -18.03 4.19
CA ALA A 318 -25.30 -17.68 4.40
C ALA A 318 -25.52 -16.18 4.62
N ASN A 319 -24.67 -15.53 5.42
CA ASN A 319 -24.76 -14.09 5.68
C ASN A 319 -24.42 -13.27 4.43
N VAL A 320 -23.37 -13.68 3.72
CA VAL A 320 -22.95 -13.01 2.47
C VAL A 320 -24.10 -13.07 1.45
N THR A 321 -24.70 -14.25 1.24
CA THR A 321 -25.85 -14.42 0.34
C THR A 321 -27.04 -13.56 0.76
N LYS A 322 -27.37 -13.52 2.05
CA LYS A 322 -28.50 -12.73 2.58
C LYS A 322 -28.28 -11.22 2.35
N MET A 323 -27.08 -10.72 2.63
CA MET A 323 -26.73 -9.31 2.37
C MET A 323 -26.66 -8.99 0.87
N ALA A 324 -26.14 -9.90 0.04
CA ALA A 324 -26.10 -9.74 -1.40
C ALA A 324 -27.50 -9.64 -2.03
N ALA A 325 -28.48 -10.33 -1.45
CA ALA A 325 -29.89 -10.21 -1.79
C ALA A 325 -30.56 -8.94 -1.23
N GLY A 326 -29.80 -8.02 -0.60
CA GLY A 326 -30.33 -6.80 0.00
C GLY A 326 -31.13 -7.02 1.28
N THR A 327 -31.00 -8.19 1.92
CA THR A 327 -31.68 -8.49 3.18
C THR A 327 -30.74 -8.24 4.35
N ALA A 328 -31.17 -7.42 5.32
CA ALA A 328 -30.37 -7.12 6.50
C ALA A 328 -30.18 -8.37 7.38
N LEU A 329 -29.00 -8.51 7.96
CA LEU A 329 -28.75 -9.52 8.99
C LEU A 329 -29.49 -9.15 10.28
N ASN A 330 -29.93 -10.14 11.04
CA ASN A 330 -30.40 -10.03 12.43
C ASN A 330 -29.29 -10.44 13.41
N ASP A 331 -29.60 -10.53 14.71
CA ASP A 331 -28.61 -10.86 15.74
C ASP A 331 -28.17 -12.33 15.66
N GLU A 332 -29.10 -13.26 15.39
CA GLU A 332 -28.82 -14.69 15.22
C GLU A 332 -27.85 -14.95 14.07
N ASP A 333 -28.01 -14.24 12.95
CA ASP A 333 -27.09 -14.30 11.82
C ASP A 333 -25.67 -13.85 12.23
N ARG A 334 -25.55 -12.87 13.13
CA ARG A 334 -24.28 -12.22 13.49
C ARG A 334 -23.47 -12.98 14.52
N TRP A 335 -24.08 -13.79 15.40
CA TRP A 335 -23.33 -14.47 16.46
C TRP A 335 -22.20 -15.38 15.96
N PRO A 336 -22.40 -16.27 14.96
CA PRO A 336 -21.32 -17.13 14.46
C PRO A 336 -20.19 -16.36 13.75
N TRP A 337 -20.49 -15.15 13.27
CA TRP A 337 -19.50 -14.26 12.67
C TRP A 337 -18.67 -13.55 13.74
N LEU A 338 -19.34 -13.01 14.77
CA LEU A 338 -18.68 -12.35 15.90
C LEU A 338 -17.79 -13.33 16.71
N GLU A 339 -18.19 -14.60 16.80
CA GLU A 339 -17.37 -15.65 17.40
C GLU A 339 -16.05 -15.85 16.64
N ARG A 340 -16.08 -15.96 15.31
CA ARG A 340 -14.86 -16.04 14.48
C ARG A 340 -13.99 -14.80 14.58
N CYS A 341 -14.59 -13.62 14.64
CA CYS A 341 -13.88 -12.36 14.91
C CYS A 341 -13.17 -12.41 16.27
N HIS A 342 -13.86 -12.89 17.32
CA HIS A 342 -13.30 -13.06 18.65
C HIS A 342 -12.17 -14.09 18.69
N GLU A 343 -12.33 -15.25 18.04
CA GLU A 343 -11.29 -16.28 17.93
C GLU A 343 -10.02 -15.74 17.27
N TRP A 344 -10.17 -14.95 16.20
CA TRP A 344 -9.03 -14.31 15.55
C TRP A 344 -8.30 -13.36 16.49
N LEU A 345 -9.05 -12.48 17.19
CA LEU A 345 -8.52 -11.55 18.19
C LEU A 345 -7.79 -12.30 19.33
N SER A 346 -8.40 -13.37 19.83
CA SER A 346 -7.82 -14.22 20.87
C SER A 346 -6.50 -14.85 20.43
N GLY A 347 -6.44 -15.36 19.20
CA GLY A 347 -5.20 -15.89 18.63
C GLY A 347 -4.10 -14.83 18.45
N ARG A 348 -4.45 -13.57 18.20
CA ARG A 348 -3.48 -12.46 18.12
C ARG A 348 -2.93 -12.07 19.50
N GLU A 349 -3.80 -12.06 20.51
CA GLU A 349 -3.42 -11.78 21.90
C GLU A 349 -2.43 -12.82 22.40
N GLN A 350 -2.75 -14.11 22.23
CA GLN A 350 -1.87 -15.21 22.62
C GLN A 350 -0.49 -15.16 21.93
N ALA A 351 -0.46 -14.70 20.68
CA ALA A 351 0.77 -14.56 19.91
C ALA A 351 1.58 -13.30 20.25
N GLY A 352 1.01 -12.34 21.00
CA GLY A 352 1.66 -11.06 21.32
C GLY A 352 2.03 -10.23 20.07
N THR A 353 1.34 -10.44 18.95
CA THR A 353 1.68 -9.79 17.67
C THR A 353 1.03 -8.43 17.48
N GLY A 354 0.07 -8.08 18.35
CA GLY A 354 -0.96 -7.09 18.01
C GLY A 354 -1.91 -7.63 16.95
N GLY A 355 -2.96 -6.87 16.66
CA GLY A 355 -3.95 -7.24 15.65
C GLY A 355 -4.89 -6.09 15.30
N ILE A 356 -5.25 -5.97 14.03
CA ILE A 356 -6.21 -5.00 13.53
C ILE A 356 -7.36 -5.78 12.87
N LEU A 357 -8.58 -5.62 13.36
CA LEU A 357 -9.77 -6.25 12.81
C LEU A 357 -10.73 -5.16 12.34
N THR A 358 -11.21 -5.18 11.10
CA THR A 358 -12.44 -4.44 10.78
C THR A 358 -13.63 -5.24 11.28
N CYS A 359 -14.59 -4.59 11.94
CA CYS A 359 -15.82 -5.26 12.35
C CYS A 359 -16.90 -4.21 12.54
N SER A 360 -18.09 -4.41 11.94
CA SER A 360 -19.16 -3.43 12.09
C SER A 360 -19.51 -3.17 13.56
N ALA A 361 -19.51 -4.21 14.41
CA ALA A 361 -19.65 -4.15 15.88
C ALA A 361 -20.66 -3.10 16.39
N LEU A 362 -21.80 -3.03 15.70
CA LEU A 362 -22.73 -1.90 15.79
C LEU A 362 -23.47 -1.82 17.13
N LYS A 363 -23.67 -2.94 17.83
CA LYS A 363 -24.29 -3.00 19.17
C LYS A 363 -23.25 -3.16 20.27
N GLN A 364 -23.56 -2.68 21.48
CA GLN A 364 -22.78 -2.93 22.68
C GLN A 364 -22.58 -4.44 22.91
N SER A 365 -23.64 -5.24 22.75
CA SER A 365 -23.58 -6.69 22.87
C SER A 365 -22.62 -7.36 21.87
N TYR A 366 -22.40 -6.76 20.69
CA TYR A 366 -21.42 -7.26 19.73
C TYR A 366 -20.00 -6.93 20.15
N ARG A 367 -19.79 -5.73 20.71
CA ARG A 367 -18.49 -5.33 21.26
C ARG A 367 -18.13 -6.19 22.46
N ASP A 368 -19.08 -6.46 23.34
CA ASP A 368 -18.90 -7.37 24.48
C ASP A 368 -18.58 -8.79 24.03
N ALA A 369 -19.17 -9.27 22.93
CA ALA A 369 -18.80 -10.57 22.35
C ALA A 369 -17.32 -10.61 21.93
N LEU A 370 -16.77 -9.53 21.39
CA LEU A 370 -15.35 -9.44 21.02
C LEU A 370 -14.42 -9.34 22.24
N ARG A 371 -14.89 -8.77 23.36
CA ARG A 371 -14.16 -8.66 24.64
C ARG A 371 -14.21 -9.92 25.52
N LYS A 372 -14.94 -10.97 25.12
CA LYS A 372 -15.06 -12.21 25.90
C LYS A 372 -13.69 -12.77 26.28
N GLY A 373 -13.64 -13.58 27.35
CA GLY A 373 -12.40 -14.22 27.78
C GLY A 373 -11.32 -13.26 28.29
N GLY A 374 -11.67 -12.01 28.60
CA GLY A 374 -10.74 -11.00 29.13
C GLY A 374 -9.93 -10.26 28.04
N LEU A 375 -10.29 -10.40 26.76
CA LEU A 375 -9.69 -9.60 25.70
C LEU A 375 -10.04 -8.12 25.88
N ASP A 376 -9.06 -7.26 25.62
CA ASP A 376 -9.16 -5.81 25.80
C ASP A 376 -8.86 -5.06 24.49
N PRO A 377 -9.66 -5.27 23.42
CA PRO A 377 -9.50 -4.52 22.18
C PRO A 377 -9.90 -3.05 22.33
N VAL A 378 -9.11 -2.16 21.72
CA VAL A 378 -9.48 -0.76 21.53
C VAL A 378 -10.40 -0.65 20.32
N PHE A 379 -11.59 -0.10 20.52
CA PHE A 379 -12.53 0.13 19.43
C PHE A 379 -12.23 1.48 18.78
N ILE A 380 -12.18 1.51 17.46
CA ILE A 380 -12.00 2.74 16.69
C ILE A 380 -13.27 2.93 15.87
N TYR A 381 -14.14 3.80 16.34
CA TYR A 381 -15.42 4.10 15.70
C TYR A 381 -15.26 5.22 14.66
N LEU A 382 -15.41 4.85 13.39
CA LEU A 382 -15.38 5.77 12.27
C LEU A 382 -16.77 6.39 12.07
N HIS A 383 -16.91 7.64 12.51
CA HIS A 383 -18.13 8.42 12.41
C HIS A 383 -18.16 9.25 11.12
N THR A 384 -19.28 9.26 10.42
CA THR A 384 -19.49 10.03 9.17
C THR A 384 -20.98 10.31 8.99
N THR A 385 -21.30 11.44 8.36
CA THR A 385 -22.69 11.81 8.03
C THR A 385 -23.36 10.88 7.02
N HIS A 386 -24.69 10.73 7.13
CA HIS A 386 -25.50 9.91 6.22
C HIS A 386 -25.27 10.26 4.73
N ALA A 387 -25.13 11.55 4.40
CA ALA A 387 -24.93 12.00 3.02
C ALA A 387 -23.63 11.44 2.42
N VAL A 388 -22.52 11.51 3.15
CA VAL A 388 -21.21 11.00 2.72
C VAL A 388 -21.23 9.48 2.59
N LEU A 389 -21.89 8.77 3.49
CA LEU A 389 -22.03 7.30 3.42
C LEU A 389 -22.75 6.87 2.15
N VAL A 390 -23.87 7.53 1.81
CA VAL A 390 -24.64 7.25 0.59
C VAL A 390 -23.81 7.51 -0.66
N GLU A 391 -23.10 8.65 -0.71
CA GLU A 391 -22.24 9.00 -1.84
C GLU A 391 -21.13 7.97 -2.06
N ARG A 392 -20.41 7.60 -0.99
CA ARG A 392 -19.35 6.58 -1.05
C ARG A 392 -19.89 5.23 -1.53
N LEU A 393 -21.07 4.82 -1.08
CA LEU A 393 -21.67 3.55 -1.49
C LEU A 393 -22.14 3.56 -2.95
N LYS A 394 -22.57 4.70 -3.48
CA LYS A 394 -22.91 4.83 -4.92
C LYS A 394 -21.69 4.70 -5.82
N ASN A 395 -20.55 5.23 -5.39
CA ASN A 395 -19.32 5.25 -6.19
C ASN A 395 -18.46 3.97 -6.00
N ARG A 396 -18.77 3.14 -5.00
CA ARG A 396 -18.04 1.90 -4.71
C ARG A 396 -18.38 0.81 -5.73
N LYS A 397 -17.37 0.31 -6.45
CA LYS A 397 -17.49 -0.85 -7.35
C LYS A 397 -17.14 -2.15 -6.61
N GLY A 398 -17.86 -3.24 -6.89
CA GLY A 398 -17.44 -4.62 -6.54
C GLY A 398 -17.72 -5.12 -5.12
N HIS A 399 -18.43 -4.38 -4.25
CA HIS A 399 -18.85 -4.92 -2.94
C HIS A 399 -20.22 -5.59 -2.99
N TYR A 400 -20.36 -6.73 -2.29
CA TYR A 400 -21.61 -7.50 -2.25
C TYR A 400 -22.76 -6.82 -1.50
N MET A 401 -22.50 -5.73 -0.76
CA MET A 401 -23.51 -5.08 0.06
C MET A 401 -24.10 -3.84 -0.64
N PRO A 402 -25.39 -3.86 -1.04
CA PRO A 402 -26.00 -2.73 -1.74
C PRO A 402 -26.24 -1.52 -0.81
N PRO A 403 -26.31 -0.29 -1.35
CA PRO A 403 -26.62 0.92 -0.58
C PRO A 403 -27.94 0.85 0.19
N THR A 404 -28.88 -0.01 -0.25
CA THR A 404 -30.19 -0.22 0.38
C THR A 404 -30.11 -0.77 1.81
N LEU A 405 -28.97 -1.34 2.22
CA LEU A 405 -28.78 -1.87 3.57
C LEU A 405 -28.28 -0.82 4.58
N LEU A 406 -27.84 0.35 4.12
CA LEU A 406 -27.33 1.41 4.99
C LEU A 406 -28.32 1.86 6.09
N PRO A 407 -29.63 2.09 5.79
CA PRO A 407 -30.58 2.50 6.83
C PRO A 407 -30.64 1.52 8.00
N SER A 408 -30.69 0.21 7.70
CA SER A 408 -30.74 -0.83 8.75
C SER A 408 -29.49 -0.84 9.64
N GLN A 409 -28.32 -0.51 9.09
CA GLN A 409 -27.08 -0.43 9.86
C GLN A 409 -27.05 0.79 10.78
N LEU A 410 -27.58 1.92 10.31
CA LEU A 410 -27.69 3.13 11.12
C LEU A 410 -28.71 2.96 12.25
N GLU A 411 -29.84 2.28 12.01
CA GLU A 411 -30.79 1.91 13.06
C GLU A 411 -30.20 0.93 14.08
N THR A 412 -29.31 0.05 13.65
CA THR A 412 -28.62 -0.93 14.52
C THR A 412 -27.48 -0.31 15.33
N LEU A 413 -26.97 0.86 14.92
CA LEU A 413 -25.78 1.46 15.50
C LEU A 413 -26.07 2.07 16.88
N GLU A 414 -25.51 1.42 17.90
CA GLU A 414 -25.34 1.94 19.25
C GLU A 414 -23.94 2.55 19.34
N VAL A 415 -23.86 3.88 19.24
CA VAL A 415 -22.60 4.63 19.32
C VAL A 415 -21.86 4.25 20.61
N PRO A 416 -20.59 3.80 20.53
CA PRO A 416 -19.89 3.32 21.71
C PRO A 416 -19.66 4.43 22.73
N GLY A 417 -19.89 4.11 24.00
CA GLY A 417 -19.71 5.03 25.12
C GLY A 417 -18.25 5.17 25.57
N LEU A 418 -17.98 6.12 26.48
CA LEU A 418 -16.64 6.34 27.06
C LEU A 418 -16.11 5.11 27.82
N GLU A 419 -17.00 4.35 28.45
CA GLU A 419 -16.68 3.13 29.23
C GLU A 419 -16.22 1.96 28.34
N GLU A 420 -16.41 2.05 27.03
CA GLU A 420 -16.16 0.99 26.07
C GLU A 420 -14.76 1.04 25.43
N ARG A 421 -13.86 1.90 25.95
CA ARG A 421 -12.53 2.13 25.38
C ARG A 421 -12.58 2.34 23.87
N ALA A 422 -13.54 3.17 23.44
CA ALA A 422 -13.75 3.51 22.05
C ALA A 422 -13.18 4.89 21.73
N LEU A 423 -12.35 4.95 20.69
CA LEU A 423 -11.90 6.17 20.06
C LEU A 423 -12.88 6.50 18.94
N THR A 424 -13.64 7.59 19.08
CA THR A 424 -14.50 8.08 18.00
C THR A 424 -13.70 9.02 17.12
N VAL A 425 -13.63 8.72 15.83
CA VAL A 425 -12.83 9.45 14.84
C VAL A 425 -13.72 9.85 13.67
N ALA A 426 -13.64 11.11 13.26
CA ALA A 426 -14.36 11.59 12.10
C ALA A 426 -13.73 11.04 10.80
N ALA A 427 -14.51 10.33 10.00
CA ALA A 427 -14.07 9.70 8.76
C ALA A 427 -14.51 10.47 7.50
N GLU A 428 -14.76 11.78 7.64
CA GLU A 428 -15.04 12.72 6.55
C GLU A 428 -13.75 13.32 5.96
N ALA A 429 -12.72 13.37 6.80
CA ALA A 429 -11.34 13.71 6.44
C ALA A 429 -10.73 12.71 5.44
N ARG A 430 -9.59 13.06 4.84
CA ARG A 430 -8.87 12.15 3.95
C ARG A 430 -8.38 10.94 4.77
N PRO A 431 -8.33 9.71 4.21
CA PRO A 431 -7.96 8.52 4.98
C PRO A 431 -6.63 8.65 5.75
N ALA A 432 -5.63 9.31 5.16
CA ALA A 432 -4.34 9.56 5.82
C ALA A 432 -4.46 10.40 7.10
N GLU A 433 -5.35 11.40 7.11
CA GLU A 433 -5.61 12.25 8.28
C GLU A 433 -6.27 11.44 9.40
N THR A 434 -7.27 10.63 9.06
CA THR A 434 -7.94 9.71 9.98
C THR A 434 -6.98 8.67 10.56
N ILE A 435 -6.10 8.08 9.74
CA ILE A 435 -5.07 7.11 10.19
C ILE A 435 -4.13 7.77 11.19
N ALA A 436 -3.70 9.00 10.92
CA ALA A 436 -2.78 9.72 11.78
C ALA A 436 -3.38 10.11 13.13
N GLU A 437 -4.64 10.55 13.12
CA GLU A 437 -5.40 10.81 14.34
C GLU A 437 -5.45 9.55 15.23
N ILE A 438 -5.78 8.41 14.63
CA ILE A 438 -5.81 7.12 15.33
C ILE A 438 -4.44 6.78 15.91
N LEU A 439 -3.36 6.84 15.11
CA LEU A 439 -2.01 6.53 15.57
C LEU A 439 -1.58 7.46 16.72
N SER A 440 -1.94 8.74 16.67
CA SER A 440 -1.69 9.69 17.75
C SER A 440 -2.42 9.30 19.03
N CYS A 441 -3.71 8.97 18.94
CA CYS A 441 -4.47 8.50 20.11
C CYS A 441 -3.88 7.22 20.70
N LEU A 442 -3.44 6.28 19.87
CA LEU A 442 -2.86 5.00 20.31
C LEU A 442 -1.53 5.14 21.06
N LYS A 443 -0.81 6.26 20.92
CA LYS A 443 0.38 6.58 21.74
C LYS A 443 0.04 6.96 23.17
N THR A 444 -1.16 7.48 23.40
CA THR A 444 -1.60 8.02 24.69
C THR A 444 -2.48 7.06 25.50
N VAL A 445 -2.97 5.99 24.87
CA VAL A 445 -3.89 5.00 25.45
C VAL A 445 -3.17 3.77 25.97
#